data_AF-A0A383E1B3-F1
#
_entry.id   AF-A0A383E1B3-F1
#
_cell.length_a   1.000
_cell.length_b   1.000
_cell.length_c   1.000
_cell.angle_alpha   90.00
_cell.angle_beta   90.00
_cell.angle_gamma   90.00
#
_symmetry.space_group_name_H-M   'P 1'
#
loop_
_entity.id
_entity.type
_entity.pdbx_description
1 polymer ?
#
loop_
_entity_poly.entity_id
_entity_poly.type
_entity_poly.pdbx_seq_one_letter_code
_entity_poly.pdbx_strand_id
1 'polypeptide(L)'
;MADVGVAATQMTCSWDRVENLNRAEKLVRQAASAGASIILIQELFETPYFPIEQCHKHRSLACSLKESEAVKRFSSLARELEVVLPISF
;
A
#
# COMPACT_ATOMS: atom_id res chain seq x y z
N MET A 1 -17.38 4.37 24.50
CA MET A 1 -16.81 3.59 23.36
C MET A 1 -15.92 4.55 22.60
N ALA A 2 -14.73 4.12 22.16
CA ALA A 2 -13.91 4.95 21.29
C ALA A 2 -14.34 4.72 19.84
N ASP A 3 -14.63 5.79 19.11
CA ASP A 3 -14.97 5.72 17.68
C ASP A 3 -13.68 5.61 16.87
N VAL A 4 -13.64 4.70 15.90
CA VAL A 4 -12.47 4.47 15.04
C VAL A 4 -12.88 4.64 13.58
N GLY A 5 -12.30 5.66 12.93
CA GLY A 5 -12.47 5.85 11.50
C GLY A 5 -11.67 4.81 10.72
N VAL A 6 -12.30 4.17 9.75
CA VAL A 6 -11.66 3.19 8.87
C VAL A 6 -11.88 3.54 7.40
N ALA A 7 -10.92 3.22 6.54
CA ALA A 7 -11.05 3.40 5.10
C ALA A 7 -10.56 2.17 4.33
N ALA A 8 -11.33 1.78 3.33
CA ALA A 8 -10.91 0.87 2.28
C ALA A 8 -10.60 1.69 1.03
N THR A 9 -9.45 1.44 0.43
CA THR A 9 -9.02 2.13 -0.79
C THR A 9 -9.13 1.21 -2.01
N GLN A 10 -9.23 1.80 -3.20
CA GLN A 10 -9.24 1.05 -4.46
C GLN A 10 -8.50 1.84 -5.55
N MET A 11 -7.59 1.17 -6.24
CA MET A 11 -6.80 1.73 -7.34
C MET A 11 -6.50 0.70 -8.42
N THR A 12 -6.22 1.19 -9.63
CA THR A 12 -5.62 0.39 -10.69
C THR A 12 -4.12 0.28 -10.49
N CYS A 13 -3.56 -0.89 -10.82
CA CYS A 13 -2.14 -1.18 -10.71
C CYS A 13 -1.55 -1.45 -12.11
N SER A 14 -0.36 -0.92 -12.37
CA SER A 14 0.44 -1.21 -13.58
C SER A 14 1.78 -1.85 -13.21
N TRP A 15 2.62 -2.18 -14.19
CA TRP A 15 3.99 -2.64 -13.93
C TRP A 15 4.94 -1.50 -13.50
N ASP A 16 4.49 -0.25 -13.49
CA ASP A 16 5.22 0.87 -12.92
C ASP A 16 4.97 0.95 -11.41
N ARG A 17 5.90 0.37 -10.64
CA ARG A 17 5.82 0.33 -9.18
C ARG A 17 5.77 1.73 -8.57
N VAL A 18 6.56 2.67 -9.08
CA VAL A 18 6.64 4.03 -8.51
C VAL A 18 5.30 4.74 -8.67
N GLU A 19 4.68 4.61 -9.84
CA GLU A 19 3.35 5.17 -10.09
C GLU A 19 2.28 4.54 -9.18
N ASN A 20 2.34 3.22 -8.94
CA ASN A 20 1.43 2.58 -7.99
C ASN A 20 1.62 3.11 -6.55
N LEU A 21 2.87 3.25 -6.09
CA LEU A 21 3.16 3.84 -4.78
C LEU A 21 2.61 5.27 -4.67
N ASN A 22 2.73 6.08 -5.73
CA ASN A 22 2.19 7.44 -5.78
C ASN A 22 0.65 7.46 -5.67
N ARG A 23 -0.05 6.57 -6.39
CA ARG A 23 -1.51 6.44 -6.33
C ARG A 23 -1.98 6.00 -4.95
N ALA A 24 -1.32 5.00 -4.37
CA ALA A 24 -1.62 4.52 -3.03
C ALA A 24 -1.41 5.62 -1.97
N GLU A 25 -0.31 6.37 -2.02
CA GLU A 25 -0.07 7.50 -1.13
C GLU A 25 -1.16 8.57 -1.25
N LYS A 26 -1.57 8.91 -2.47
CA LYS A 26 -2.66 9.87 -2.70
C LYS A 26 -3.96 9.41 -2.03
N LEU A 27 -4.33 8.14 -2.16
CA LEU A 27 -5.53 7.58 -1.53
C LEU A 27 -5.43 7.55 0.00
N VAL A 28 -4.25 7.23 0.54
CA VAL A 28 -4.00 7.27 1.98
C VAL A 28 -4.17 8.69 2.53
N ARG A 29 -3.57 9.69 1.88
CA ARG A 29 -3.72 11.09 2.28
C ARG A 29 -5.17 11.55 2.21
N GLN A 30 -5.91 11.15 1.18
CA GLN A 30 -7.34 11.44 1.05
C GLN A 30 -8.15 10.82 2.20
N ALA A 31 -7.92 9.54 2.50
CA ALA A 31 -8.61 8.84 3.58
C ALA A 31 -8.29 9.43 4.96
N ALA A 32 -7.02 9.76 5.22
CA ALA A 32 -6.60 10.42 6.46
C ALA A 32 -7.27 11.80 6.60
N SER A 33 -7.32 12.59 5.51
CA SER A 33 -8.01 13.90 5.52
C SER A 33 -9.52 13.80 5.74
N ALA A 34 -10.11 12.63 5.48
CA ALA A 34 -11.52 12.32 5.76
C ALA A 34 -11.75 11.75 7.17
N GLY A 35 -10.71 11.68 8.02
CA GLY A 35 -10.80 11.23 9.41
C GLY A 35 -10.57 9.74 9.64
N ALA A 36 -10.03 9.01 8.66
CA ALA A 36 -9.69 7.60 8.86
C ALA A 36 -8.41 7.44 9.71
N SER A 37 -8.48 6.58 10.73
CA SER A 37 -7.35 6.20 11.58
C SER A 37 -6.71 4.88 11.17
N ILE A 38 -7.46 4.01 10.46
CA ILE A 38 -6.95 2.76 9.88
C ILE A 38 -7.29 2.75 8.39
N ILE A 39 -6.29 2.61 7.53
CA ILE A 39 -6.48 2.70 6.08
C ILE A 39 -5.89 1.44 5.43
N LEU A 40 -6.73 0.69 4.71
CA LEU A 40 -6.34 -0.55 4.05
C LEU A 40 -6.08 -0.32 2.56
N ILE A 41 -4.88 -0.68 2.12
CA ILE A 41 -4.46 -0.73 0.71
C ILE A 41 -4.62 -2.17 0.20
N GLN A 42 -5.02 -2.33 -1.06
CA GLN A 42 -5.28 -3.64 -1.68
C GLN A 42 -4.03 -4.53 -1.74
N GLU A 43 -4.25 -5.85 -1.84
CA GLU A 43 -3.20 -6.86 -1.96
C GLU A 43 -2.27 -6.61 -3.17
N LEU A 44 -0.97 -6.84 -2.98
CA LEU A 44 0.07 -6.78 -4.02
C LEU A 44 0.01 -5.51 -4.90
N PHE A 45 -0.41 -4.38 -4.32
CA PHE A 45 -0.69 -3.14 -5.03
C PHE A 45 0.50 -2.52 -5.78
N GLU A 46 1.72 -3.02 -5.56
CA GLU A 46 2.90 -2.58 -6.30
C GLU A 46 2.92 -3.07 -7.75
N THR A 47 2.14 -4.09 -8.11
CA THR A 47 2.16 -4.72 -9.44
C THR A 47 0.75 -5.14 -9.88
N PRO A 48 0.53 -5.49 -11.16
CA PRO A 48 -0.65 -6.26 -11.54
C PRO A 48 -0.66 -7.61 -10.81
N TYR A 49 -1.84 -8.21 -10.69
CA TYR A 49 -2.00 -9.51 -10.03
C TYR A 49 -1.36 -10.63 -10.86
N PHE A 50 -0.06 -10.81 -10.68
CA PHE A 50 0.77 -11.79 -11.37
C PHE A 50 0.54 -13.27 -10.98
N PRO A 51 -0.07 -13.64 -9.82
CA PRO A 51 -0.33 -15.03 -9.48
C PRO A 51 -1.33 -15.78 -10.39
N ILE A 52 -1.83 -15.14 -11.45
CA ILE A 52 -2.61 -15.81 -12.50
C ILE A 52 -1.77 -16.80 -13.33
N GLU A 53 -0.45 -16.69 -13.28
CA GLU A 53 0.48 -17.57 -14.00
C GLU A 53 1.61 -18.10 -13.11
N GLN A 54 2.07 -19.31 -13.41
CA GLN A 54 3.23 -19.91 -12.76
C GLN A 54 4.52 -19.55 -13.50
N CYS A 55 5.01 -18.33 -13.30
CA CYS A 55 6.25 -17.83 -13.91
C CYS A 55 7.37 -17.69 -12.87
N HIS A 56 8.46 -18.45 -13.03
CA HIS A 56 9.61 -18.40 -12.13
C HIS A 56 10.24 -16.99 -12.02
N LYS A 57 10.08 -16.16 -13.05
CA LYS A 57 10.58 -14.78 -13.04
C LYS A 57 9.91 -13.94 -11.95
N HIS A 58 8.65 -14.21 -11.58
CA HIS A 58 7.96 -13.47 -10.51
C HIS A 58 8.61 -13.62 -9.13
N ARG A 59 9.48 -14.64 -8.93
CA ARG A 59 10.28 -14.74 -7.71
C ARG A 59 11.21 -13.54 -7.50
N SER A 60 11.62 -12.86 -8.58
CA SER A 60 12.47 -11.66 -8.47
C SER A 60 11.70 -10.42 -8.00
N LEU A 61 10.37 -10.48 -7.88
CA LEU A 61 9.55 -9.39 -7.33
C LEU A 61 9.64 -9.33 -5.80
N ALA A 62 9.93 -10.46 -5.15
CA ALA A 62 10.06 -10.53 -3.70
C ALA A 62 11.25 -9.70 -3.21
N CYS A 63 11.09 -9.03 -2.08
CA CYS A 63 12.15 -8.32 -1.39
C CYS A 63 12.06 -8.58 0.12
N SER A 64 13.14 -8.37 0.85
CA SER A 64 13.08 -8.43 2.31
C SER A 64 12.36 -7.21 2.88
N LEU A 65 11.80 -7.35 4.09
CA LEU A 65 11.17 -6.23 4.80
C LEU A 65 12.09 -5.00 4.92
N LYS A 66 13.40 -5.23 5.13
CA LYS A 66 14.39 -4.14 5.24
C LYS A 66 14.66 -3.42 3.92
N GLU A 67 14.41 -4.08 2.80
CA GLU A 67 14.65 -3.55 1.46
C GLU A 67 13.39 -2.92 0.85
N SER A 68 12.20 -3.38 1.26
CA SER A 68 10.91 -2.92 0.72
C SER A 68 10.76 -1.40 0.76
N GLU A 69 10.72 -0.81 -0.45
CA GLU A 69 10.46 0.61 -0.62
C GLU A 69 9.05 0.98 -0.18
N ALA A 70 8.06 0.13 -0.48
CA ALA A 70 6.69 0.30 -0.02
C ALA A 70 6.63 0.42 1.51
N VAL A 71 7.23 -0.52 2.25
CA VAL A 71 7.19 -0.49 3.71
C VAL A 71 7.89 0.77 4.26
N LYS A 72 9.05 1.16 3.72
CA LYS A 72 9.76 2.38 4.17
C LYS A 72 8.94 3.64 3.93
N ARG A 73 8.41 3.80 2.72
CA ARG A 73 7.61 4.96 2.30
C ARG A 73 6.35 5.07 3.14
N PHE A 74 5.58 3.99 3.24
CA PHE A 74 4.32 4.00 3.98
C PHE A 74 4.50 4.01 5.50
N SER A 75 5.60 3.49 6.05
CA SER A 75 5.91 3.67 7.49
C SER A 75 6.17 5.15 7.82
N SER A 76 6.84 5.88 6.93
CA SER A 76 7.09 7.31 7.09
C SER A 76 5.80 8.11 6.96
N LEU A 77 4.95 7.76 5.99
CA LEU A 77 3.63 8.36 5.79
C LEU A 77 2.67 8.09 6.97
N ALA A 78 2.64 6.86 7.49
CA ALA A 78 1.84 6.48 8.65
C ALA A 78 2.22 7.34 9.87
N ARG A 79 3.52 7.59 10.06
CA ARG A 79 4.01 8.49 11.11
C ARG A 79 3.61 9.94 10.87
N GLU A 80 3.74 10.43 9.63
CA GLU A 80 3.37 11.79 9.25
C GLU A 80 1.88 12.08 9.52
N LEU A 81 1.01 11.12 9.18
CA LEU A 81 -0.44 11.28 9.25
C LEU A 81 -1.08 10.74 10.53
N GLU A 82 -0.30 10.11 11.41
CA GLU A 82 -0.76 9.45 12.64
C GLU A 82 -1.85 8.38 12.41
N VAL A 83 -1.67 7.56 11.37
CA VAL A 83 -2.62 6.49 10.98
C VAL A 83 -1.99 5.10 10.99
N VAL A 84 -2.81 4.06 11.08
CA VAL A 84 -2.41 2.66 10.92
C VAL A 84 -2.53 2.24 9.45
N LEU A 85 -1.44 1.75 8.87
CA LEU A 85 -1.38 1.24 7.48
C LEU A 85 -0.92 -0.23 7.45
N PRO A 86 -1.82 -1.20 7.19
CA PRO A 86 -1.42 -2.54 6.80
C PRO A 86 -0.83 -2.52 5.38
N ILE A 87 0.40 -3.03 5.21
CA ILE A 87 1.12 -3.01 3.93
C ILE A 87 1.36 -4.44 3.44
N SER A 88 0.84 -4.76 2.25
CA SER A 88 1.19 -5.96 1.49
C SER A 88 2.53 -5.74 0.79
N PHE A 89 3.56 -6.54 1.08
CA PHE A 89 4.91 -6.42 0.51
C PHE A 89 5.56 -7.78 0.22
#